data_AF-A0A0B6ZGF2-F1
#
_entry.id   AF-A0A0B6ZGF2-F1
#
_cell.length_a   1.000
_cell.length_b   1.000
_cell.length_c   1.000
_cell.angle_alpha   90.00
_cell.angle_beta   90.00
_cell.angle_gamma   90.00
#
_symmetry.space_group_name_H-M   'P 1'
#
loop_
_entity.id
_entity.type
_entity.pdbx_description
1 polymer ?
#
loop_
_entity_poly.entity_id
_entity_poly.type
_entity_poly.pdbx_seq_one_letter_code
_entity_poly.pdbx_strand_id
1 'polypeptide(L)'
;ESPKLEHVLQPLDGVRVHQHLDVLEVCLGWERNNRYSIYNKQGEQILYAYEAAQCYARQCYGSLREFTLIVTDNDDNRLLYLQRPLRCSSRCCYACCCLQKLHILTPPDIFLAAVTEKWTCCLPEYELQNTEGDMTFTIEGDCCHFRCCCSINFVMA
;
A
#
# COMPACT_ATOMS: atom_id res chain seq x y z
N GLU A 1 6.51 -15.23 -14.50
CA GLU A 1 6.75 -14.74 -13.13
C GLU A 1 8.20 -14.25 -13.04
N SER A 2 8.49 -13.24 -12.23
CA SER A 2 9.83 -12.63 -12.16
C SER A 2 10.67 -13.37 -11.11
N PRO A 3 11.68 -14.18 -11.49
CA PRO A 3 12.43 -15.02 -10.55
C PRO A 3 13.13 -14.22 -9.44
N LYS A 4 13.44 -12.95 -9.71
CA LYS A 4 14.02 -12.01 -8.74
C LYS A 4 13.03 -11.64 -7.63
N LEU A 5 11.76 -11.45 -7.98
CA LEU A 5 10.71 -11.10 -7.02
C LEU A 5 10.49 -12.25 -6.04
N GLU A 6 10.36 -13.47 -6.56
CA GLU A 6 10.18 -14.67 -5.74
C GLU A 6 11.35 -14.89 -4.78
N HIS A 7 12.59 -14.72 -5.25
CA HIS A 7 13.78 -14.87 -4.41
C HIS A 7 13.81 -13.87 -3.24
N VAL A 8 13.34 -12.63 -3.46
CA VAL A 8 13.27 -11.61 -2.39
C VAL A 8 12.13 -11.89 -1.41
N LEU A 9 10.99 -12.40 -1.90
CA LEU A 9 9.79 -12.58 -1.08
C LEU A 9 9.74 -13.93 -0.34
N GLN A 10 10.26 -15.02 -0.92
CA GLN A 10 10.20 -16.36 -0.32
C GLN A 10 10.73 -16.47 1.13
N PRO A 11 11.84 -15.82 1.52
CA PRO A 11 12.34 -15.94 2.89
C PRO A 11 11.64 -15.00 3.89
N LEU A 12 10.63 -14.23 3.48
CA LEU A 12 10.02 -13.20 4.33
C LEU A 12 8.85 -13.75 5.13
N ASP A 13 9.05 -13.89 6.45
CA ASP A 13 7.96 -14.20 7.40
C ASP A 13 7.19 -12.96 7.89
N GLY A 14 7.52 -11.78 7.36
CA GLY A 14 6.93 -10.49 7.75
C GLY A 14 7.86 -9.31 7.46
N VAL A 15 7.27 -8.13 7.28
CA VAL A 15 7.98 -6.90 6.91
C VAL A 15 7.59 -5.74 7.82
N ARG A 16 8.50 -4.80 7.99
CA ARG A 16 8.25 -3.50 8.63
C ARG A 16 8.36 -2.40 7.59
N VAL A 17 7.33 -1.58 7.47
CA VAL A 17 7.28 -0.48 6.49
C VAL A 17 7.43 0.84 7.23
N HIS A 18 8.45 1.61 6.89
CA HIS A 18 8.72 2.92 7.48
C HIS A 18 8.46 4.01 6.44
N GLN A 19 7.45 4.84 6.67
CA GLN A 19 7.20 6.02 5.87
C GLN A 19 8.20 7.12 6.22
N HIS A 20 8.82 7.71 5.20
CA HIS A 20 9.64 8.91 5.35
C HIS A 20 8.70 10.11 5.33
N LEU A 21 8.46 10.69 6.51
CA LEU A 21 7.72 11.94 6.66
C LEU A 21 8.70 13.11 6.50
N ASP A 22 8.43 14.02 5.56
CA ASP A 22 9.18 15.27 5.46
C ASP A 22 8.52 16.30 6.39
N VAL A 23 9.27 16.75 7.39
CA VAL A 23 8.79 17.65 8.46
C VAL A 23 8.26 18.97 7.87
N LEU A 24 8.80 19.41 6.73
CA LEU A 24 8.32 20.60 6.04
C LEU A 24 6.93 20.38 5.41
N GLU A 25 6.59 19.16 4.99
CA GLU A 25 5.27 18.82 4.47
C GLU A 25 4.19 18.88 5.56
N VAL A 26 4.52 18.34 6.75
CA VAL A 26 3.64 18.35 7.93
C VAL A 26 3.42 19.78 8.45
N CYS A 27 4.46 20.62 8.42
CA CYS A 27 4.38 21.99 8.91
C CYS A 27 3.80 23.00 7.90
N LEU A 28 3.99 22.78 6.60
CA LEU A 28 3.59 23.72 5.54
C LEU A 28 2.37 23.27 4.72
N GLY A 29 1.87 22.04 4.93
CA GLY A 29 0.70 21.52 4.23
C GLY A 29 0.92 21.23 2.74
N TRP A 30 2.18 21.09 2.31
CA TRP A 30 2.53 20.65 0.96
C TRP A 30 2.77 19.14 0.96
N GLU A 31 1.95 18.36 0.26
CA GLU A 31 2.23 16.93 0.04
C GLU A 31 3.31 16.78 -1.05
N ARG A 32 4.39 16.03 -0.81
CA ARG A 32 5.25 15.48 -1.89
C ARG A 32 4.96 13.99 -2.11
N ASN A 33 5.77 13.33 -2.93
CA ASN A 33 5.63 11.89 -3.21
C ASN A 33 6.05 11.09 -1.99
N ASN A 34 5.16 10.23 -1.50
CA ASN A 34 5.49 9.39 -0.36
C ASN A 34 6.64 8.44 -0.68
N ARG A 35 7.49 8.21 0.31
CA ARG A 35 8.66 7.32 0.24
C ARG A 35 8.64 6.39 1.44
N TYR A 36 9.03 5.14 1.22
CA TYR A 36 8.99 4.09 2.23
C TYR A 36 10.24 3.22 2.14
N SER A 37 10.81 2.92 3.31
CA SER A 37 11.81 1.86 3.45
C SER A 37 11.14 0.62 4.04
N ILE A 38 11.42 -0.55 3.46
CA ILE A 38 10.84 -1.82 3.88
C ILE A 38 11.96 -2.70 4.42
N TYR A 39 11.76 -3.18 5.66
CA TYR A 39 12.74 -3.95 6.42
C TYR A 39 12.23 -5.36 6.70
N ASN A 40 13.14 -6.33 6.72
CA ASN A 40 12.84 -7.67 7.23
C ASN A 40 12.76 -7.68 8.78
N LYS A 41 12.50 -8.86 9.35
CA LYS A 41 12.48 -9.05 10.81
C LYS A 41 13.85 -8.83 11.45
N GLN A 42 14.93 -9.09 10.71
CA GLN A 42 16.32 -8.91 11.13
C GLN A 42 16.74 -7.43 11.17
N GLY A 43 15.93 -6.54 10.59
CA GLY A 43 16.19 -5.09 10.57
C GLY A 43 17.01 -4.62 9.37
N GLU A 44 17.24 -5.50 8.40
CA GLU A 44 17.91 -5.16 7.14
C GLU A 44 16.88 -4.55 6.17
N GLN A 45 17.26 -3.46 5.51
CA GLN A 45 16.43 -2.87 4.45
C GLN A 45 16.53 -3.76 3.22
N ILE A 46 15.40 -4.32 2.80
CA ILE A 46 15.31 -5.27 1.69
C ILE A 46 14.71 -4.64 0.44
N LEU A 47 13.84 -3.64 0.60
CA LEU A 47 13.09 -3.02 -0.48
C LEU A 47 12.90 -1.53 -0.21
N TYR A 48 12.70 -0.77 -1.28
CA TYR A 48 12.29 0.61 -1.26
C TYR A 48 10.98 0.78 -2.01
N ALA A 49 10.10 1.67 -1.55
CA ALA A 49 8.89 2.01 -2.27
C ALA A 49 8.70 3.52 -2.34
N TYR A 50 8.29 4.03 -3.49
CA TYR A 50 8.02 5.46 -3.64
C TYR A 50 6.86 5.70 -4.59
N GLU A 51 6.18 6.80 -4.34
CA GLU A 51 5.09 7.25 -5.18
C GLU A 51 5.63 7.84 -6.49
N ALA A 52 5.10 7.35 -7.62
CA ALA A 52 5.35 7.95 -8.92
C ALA A 52 4.82 9.39 -8.94
N ALA A 53 5.57 10.31 -9.55
CA ALA A 53 5.16 11.71 -9.60
C ALA A 53 3.93 11.92 -10.52
N GLN A 54 3.03 12.82 -10.07
CA GLN A 54 1.84 13.40 -10.75
C GLN A 54 0.52 12.66 -10.45
N CYS A 55 -0.57 13.32 -10.02
CA CYS A 55 -1.38 14.34 -10.71
C CYS A 55 -1.72 15.57 -9.83
N TYR A 56 -2.11 16.68 -10.45
CA TYR A 56 -2.58 17.97 -9.88
C TYR A 56 -3.78 17.87 -8.90
N ALA A 57 -4.28 16.67 -8.61
CA ALA A 57 -5.39 16.40 -7.70
C ALA A 57 -5.03 16.47 -6.19
N ARG A 58 -3.84 16.99 -5.83
CA ARG A 58 -3.33 17.04 -4.44
C ARG A 58 -4.16 17.89 -3.49
N GLN A 59 -4.85 18.92 -3.97
CA GLN A 59 -5.58 19.85 -3.10
C GLN A 59 -7.06 19.50 -2.86
N CYS A 60 -7.64 18.55 -3.60
CA CYS A 60 -9.10 18.34 -3.56
C CYS A 60 -9.55 17.05 -2.85
N TYR A 61 -8.72 16.00 -2.81
CA TYR A 61 -9.18 14.66 -2.43
C TYR A 61 -8.39 13.96 -1.30
N GLY A 62 -7.30 14.56 -0.81
CA GLY A 62 -6.52 14.04 0.33
C GLY A 62 -6.22 12.54 0.22
N SER A 63 -6.60 11.76 1.24
CA SER A 63 -6.37 10.30 1.31
C SER A 63 -7.17 9.47 0.29
N LEU A 64 -8.15 10.02 -0.43
CA LEU A 64 -8.95 9.30 -1.43
C LEU A 64 -8.32 9.27 -2.84
N ARG A 65 -7.18 9.97 -3.00
CA ARG A 65 -6.52 10.17 -4.30
C ARG A 65 -5.99 8.89 -4.94
N GLU A 66 -5.95 8.89 -6.26
CA GLU A 66 -5.18 7.89 -7.00
C GLU A 66 -3.68 8.05 -6.72
N PHE A 67 -2.97 6.93 -6.70
CA PHE A 67 -1.51 6.92 -6.66
C PHE A 67 -0.95 5.61 -7.20
N THR A 68 0.29 5.68 -7.66
CA THR A 68 1.07 4.50 -8.03
C THR A 68 2.31 4.45 -7.16
N LEU A 69 2.49 3.37 -6.40
CA LEU A 69 3.77 3.07 -5.74
C LEU A 69 4.61 2.18 -6.64
N ILE A 70 5.88 2.56 -6.79
CA ILE A 70 6.92 1.76 -7.44
C ILE A 70 7.75 1.12 -6.33
N VAL A 71 7.87 -0.20 -6.35
CA VAL A 71 8.70 -0.94 -5.39
C VAL A 71 9.94 -1.46 -6.08
N THR A 72 11.09 -1.17 -5.50
CA THR A 72 12.42 -1.52 -6.00
C THR A 72 13.23 -2.31 -4.98
N ASP A 73 14.21 -3.07 -5.46
CA ASP A 73 15.28 -3.57 -4.61
C ASP A 73 16.34 -2.48 -4.31
N ASN A 74 17.37 -2.85 -3.56
CA ASN A 74 18.49 -1.97 -3.20
C ASN A 74 19.38 -1.58 -4.41
N ASP A 75 19.22 -2.25 -5.55
CA ASP A 75 19.92 -1.97 -6.81
C ASP A 75 19.03 -1.16 -7.78
N ASP A 76 17.95 -0.54 -7.28
CA ASP A 76 16.96 0.24 -8.04
C ASP A 76 16.23 -0.54 -9.16
N ASN A 77 16.22 -1.88 -9.12
CA ASN A 77 15.43 -2.66 -10.06
C ASN A 77 13.98 -2.66 -9.62
N ARG A 78 13.08 -2.30 -10.55
CA ARG A 78 11.64 -2.31 -10.32
C ARG A 78 11.15 -3.74 -10.23
N LEU A 79 10.55 -4.09 -9.10
CA LEU A 79 10.04 -5.43 -8.83
C LEU A 79 8.53 -5.50 -9.03
N LEU A 80 7.80 -4.51 -8.51
CA LEU A 80 6.34 -4.45 -8.61
C LEU A 80 5.83 -3.00 -8.57
N TYR A 81 4.62 -2.83 -9.08
CA TYR A 81 3.85 -1.60 -9.07
C TYR A 81 2.55 -1.82 -8.29
N LEU A 82 2.21 -0.89 -7.40
CA LEU A 82 0.94 -0.89 -6.69
C LEU A 82 0.13 0.30 -7.19
N GLN A 83 -0.93 0.02 -7.92
CA GLN A 83 -1.79 1.06 -8.51
C GLN A 83 -3.10 1.15 -7.74
N ARG A 84 -3.35 2.31 -7.14
CA ARG A 84 -4.60 2.62 -6.47
C ARG A 84 -5.39 3.62 -7.30
N PRO A 85 -6.55 3.26 -7.87
CA PRO A 85 -7.46 4.21 -8.50
C PRO A 85 -8.15 5.11 -7.47
N LEU A 86 -8.73 6.21 -7.94
CA LEU A 86 -9.60 7.08 -7.13
C LEU A 86 -10.79 6.27 -6.57
N ARG A 87 -10.85 6.10 -5.25
CA ARG A 87 -11.88 5.30 -4.56
C ARG A 87 -12.26 5.92 -3.23
N CYS A 88 -13.48 5.66 -2.77
CA CYS A 88 -13.99 6.03 -1.47
C CYS A 88 -13.42 5.10 -0.38
N SER A 89 -13.22 5.61 0.84
CA SER A 89 -12.86 4.77 1.98
C SER A 89 -14.12 4.36 2.75
N SER A 90 -14.11 3.16 3.34
CA SER A 90 -15.13 2.69 4.30
C SER A 90 -15.49 3.68 5.41
N ARG A 91 -14.57 4.61 5.75
CA ARG A 91 -14.73 5.69 6.75
C ARG A 91 -15.72 6.80 6.39
N CYS A 92 -16.22 6.89 5.15
CA CYS A 92 -17.24 7.88 4.82
C CYS A 92 -18.62 7.31 5.16
N CYS A 93 -19.17 7.71 6.32
CA CYS A 93 -20.37 7.14 6.95
C CYS A 93 -21.68 7.16 6.13
N TYR A 94 -21.64 7.56 4.85
CA TYR A 94 -22.81 7.67 3.97
C TYR A 94 -22.60 7.16 2.54
N ALA A 95 -21.44 6.59 2.19
CA ALA A 95 -21.17 6.13 0.82
C ALA A 95 -20.57 4.72 0.79
N CYS A 96 -21.45 3.70 0.82
CA CYS A 96 -21.12 2.30 0.53
C CYS A 96 -20.94 2.08 -0.99
N CYS A 97 -20.32 3.02 -1.69
CA CYS A 97 -20.01 2.88 -3.11
C CYS A 97 -18.52 3.16 -3.34
N CYS A 98 -17.85 2.20 -3.98
CA CYS A 98 -16.44 2.26 -4.37
C CYS A 98 -15.41 2.21 -3.22
N LEU A 99 -15.48 1.16 -2.37
CA LEU A 99 -14.42 0.84 -1.39
C LEU A 99 -13.03 0.78 -2.04
N GLN A 100 -11.99 0.88 -1.20
CA GLN A 100 -10.61 0.91 -1.68
C GLN A 100 -10.25 -0.34 -2.46
N LYS A 101 -9.51 -0.15 -3.55
CA LYS A 101 -8.95 -1.22 -4.37
C LYS A 101 -7.52 -0.86 -4.74
N LEU A 102 -6.62 -1.82 -4.71
CA LEU A 102 -5.22 -1.69 -5.08
C LEU A 102 -4.88 -2.82 -6.04
N HIS A 103 -4.31 -2.52 -7.19
CA HIS A 103 -3.82 -3.52 -8.14
C HIS A 103 -2.34 -3.74 -7.92
N ILE A 104 -1.93 -5.00 -7.92
CA ILE A 104 -0.54 -5.44 -7.84
C ILE A 104 -0.12 -5.86 -9.24
N LEU A 105 0.85 -5.16 -9.81
CA LEU A 105 1.38 -5.43 -11.13
C LEU A 105 2.88 -5.70 -11.06
N THR A 106 3.40 -6.47 -12.01
CA THR A 106 4.84 -6.64 -12.23
C THR A 106 5.25 -6.03 -13.56
N PRO A 107 6.49 -5.53 -13.72
CA PRO A 107 6.98 -5.15 -15.03
C PRO A 107 6.88 -6.32 -16.02
N PRO A 108 6.42 -6.12 -17.28
CA PRO A 108 6.05 -4.86 -17.94
C PRO A 108 4.53 -4.55 -17.87
N ASP A 109 3.95 -4.45 -16.68
CA ASP A 109 2.53 -4.19 -16.39
C ASP A 109 1.61 -5.44 -16.45
N ILE A 110 2.13 -6.60 -16.04
CA ILE A 110 1.35 -7.82 -15.84
C ILE A 110 0.61 -7.75 -14.50
N PHE A 111 -0.72 -7.82 -14.54
CA PHE A 111 -1.56 -7.91 -13.35
C PHE A 111 -1.36 -9.25 -12.64
N LEU A 112 -1.07 -9.19 -11.33
CA LEU A 112 -0.91 -10.38 -10.48
C LEU A 112 -2.11 -10.62 -9.56
N ALA A 113 -2.58 -9.56 -8.91
CA ALA A 113 -3.61 -9.67 -7.88
C ALA A 113 -4.20 -8.28 -7.59
N ALA A 114 -5.33 -8.27 -6.89
CA ALA A 114 -5.90 -7.05 -6.33
C ALA A 114 -6.13 -7.19 -4.83
N VAL A 115 -5.89 -6.12 -4.08
CA VAL A 115 -6.31 -5.99 -2.69
C VAL A 115 -7.56 -5.11 -2.66
N THR A 116 -8.64 -5.59 -2.06
CA THR A 116 -9.90 -4.84 -1.93
C THR A 116 -10.26 -4.64 -0.48
N GLU A 117 -10.65 -3.42 -0.10
CA GLU A 117 -11.18 -3.13 1.23
C GLU A 117 -12.58 -3.72 1.37
N LYS A 118 -12.80 -4.40 2.49
CA LYS A 118 -14.11 -4.87 2.91
C LYS A 118 -14.71 -3.88 3.88
N TRP A 119 -16.01 -3.64 3.75
CA TRP A 119 -16.70 -2.80 4.71
C TRP A 119 -16.85 -3.54 6.03
N THR A 120 -16.34 -2.93 7.09
CA THR A 120 -16.59 -3.33 8.47
C THR A 120 -16.91 -2.08 9.30
N CYS A 121 -17.49 -2.28 10.47
CA CYS A 121 -17.87 -1.16 11.35
C CYS A 121 -16.64 -0.47 11.99
N CYS A 122 -15.61 -1.23 12.36
CA CYS A 122 -14.52 -0.72 13.22
C CYS A 122 -13.11 -1.21 12.87
N LEU A 123 -12.97 -2.31 12.10
CA LEU A 123 -11.69 -3.01 11.88
C LEU A 123 -11.30 -2.92 10.40
N PRO A 124 -10.18 -2.28 10.04
CA PRO A 124 -9.75 -2.29 8.64
C PRO A 124 -9.50 -3.75 8.20
N GLU A 125 -10.26 -4.20 7.22
CA GLU A 125 -10.20 -5.55 6.65
C GLU A 125 -10.02 -5.43 5.14
N TYR A 126 -9.04 -6.15 4.60
CA TYR A 126 -8.76 -6.20 3.18
C TYR A 126 -8.69 -7.63 2.70
N GLU A 127 -9.14 -7.89 1.49
CA GLU A 127 -9.12 -9.22 0.87
C GLU A 127 -8.14 -9.19 -0.31
N LEU A 128 -7.26 -10.19 -0.40
CA LEU A 128 -6.48 -10.42 -1.61
C LEU A 128 -7.27 -11.30 -2.59
N GLN A 129 -7.49 -10.77 -3.78
CA GLN A 129 -8.09 -11.44 -4.93
C GLN A 129 -7.00 -11.81 -5.93
N ASN A 130 -7.00 -13.06 -6.38
CA ASN A 130 -6.10 -13.55 -7.43
C ASN A 130 -6.49 -12.99 -8.83
N THR A 131 -5.84 -13.46 -9.89
CA THR A 131 -6.17 -13.06 -11.27
C THR A 131 -7.57 -13.46 -11.74
N GLU A 132 -8.15 -14.49 -11.13
CA GLU A 132 -9.48 -15.01 -11.45
C GLU A 132 -10.59 -14.32 -10.62
N GLY A 133 -10.20 -13.53 -9.62
CA GLY A 133 -11.11 -12.83 -8.71
C GLY A 133 -11.44 -13.62 -7.44
N ASP A 134 -10.86 -14.79 -7.26
CA ASP A 134 -11.06 -15.61 -6.05
C ASP A 134 -10.27 -15.04 -4.88
N MET A 135 -10.90 -15.05 -3.71
CA MET A 135 -10.29 -14.64 -2.46
C MET A 135 -9.28 -15.68 -2.01
N THR A 136 -8.05 -15.23 -1.73
CA THR A 136 -6.94 -16.09 -1.29
C THR A 136 -6.69 -15.97 0.21
N PHE A 137 -6.67 -14.74 0.75
CA PHE A 137 -6.45 -14.48 2.18
C PHE A 137 -6.97 -13.10 2.57
N THR A 138 -7.16 -12.91 3.88
CA THR A 138 -7.64 -11.67 4.48
C THR A 138 -6.50 -10.98 5.23
N ILE A 139 -6.46 -9.65 5.18
CA ILE A 139 -5.54 -8.80 5.91
C ILE A 139 -6.36 -8.00 6.91
N GLU A 140 -6.13 -8.23 8.19
CA GLU A 140 -6.82 -7.56 9.29
C GLU A 140 -5.88 -6.57 9.96
N GLY A 141 -6.37 -5.37 10.25
CA GLY A 141 -5.63 -4.38 11.03
C GLY A 141 -6.34 -3.98 12.31
N ASP A 142 -5.59 -3.31 13.19
CA ASP A 142 -6.09 -2.87 14.49
C ASP A 142 -7.22 -1.84 14.39
N CYS A 143 -8.17 -1.93 15.34
CA CYS A 143 -9.26 -0.97 15.52
C CYS A 143 -8.73 0.45 15.82
N CYS A 144 -9.43 1.48 15.31
CA CYS A 144 -9.15 2.90 15.61
C CYS A 144 -7.76 3.43 15.14
N HIS A 145 -7.59 3.61 13.83
CA HIS A 145 -6.41 4.18 13.15
C HIS A 145 -6.04 5.67 13.45
N PHE A 146 -6.44 6.24 14.59
CA PHE A 146 -6.16 7.64 14.96
C PHE A 146 -4.91 7.79 15.85
N ARG A 147 -3.77 7.21 15.44
CA ARG A 147 -2.51 7.42 16.17
C ARG A 147 -1.41 7.89 15.21
N CYS A 148 -1.20 9.20 15.17
CA CYS A 148 0.00 9.77 14.56
C CYS A 148 1.23 9.27 15.35
N CYS A 149 2.29 8.85 14.65
CA CYS A 149 3.55 8.37 15.24
C CYS A 149 3.47 7.07 16.06
N CYS A 150 2.52 6.17 15.78
CA CYS A 150 2.47 4.83 16.38
C CYS A 150 2.64 3.75 15.32
N SER A 151 3.25 2.63 15.70
CA SER A 151 3.27 1.43 14.87
C SER A 151 1.87 0.86 14.72
N ILE A 152 1.51 0.47 13.50
CA ILE A 152 0.24 -0.17 13.16
C ILE A 152 0.56 -1.61 12.76
N ASN A 153 -0.18 -2.57 13.29
CA ASN A 153 -0.01 -3.98 12.96
C ASN A 153 -1.10 -4.43 12.00
N PHE A 154 -0.69 -5.25 11.04
CA PHE A 154 -1.58 -5.97 10.16
C PHE A 154 -1.21 -7.45 10.24
N VAL A 155 -2.21 -8.31 10.32
CA VAL A 155 -2.06 -9.76 10.34
C VAL A 155 -2.75 -10.37 9.13
N MET A 156 -2.18 -11.44 8.59
CA MET A 156 -2.80 -12.24 7.54
C MET A 156 -3.59 -13.36 8.20
N ALA A 157 -4.86 -13.50 7.83
CA ALA A 157 -5.80 -14.51 8.31
C ALA A 157 -6.28 -15.39 7.16
#